data_AF-A0A920JZA7-F1
#
_entry.id   AF-A0A920JZA7-F1
#
_cell.length_a   1.000
_cell.length_b   1.000
_cell.length_c   1.000
_cell.angle_alpha   90.00
_cell.angle_beta   90.00
_cell.angle_gamma   90.00
#
_symmetry.space_group_name_H-M   'P 1'
#
loop_
_entity.id
_entity.type
_entity.pdbx_description
1 polymer ?
#
loop_
_entity_poly.entity_id
_entity_poly.type
_entity_poly.pdbx_seq_one_letter_code
_entity_poly.pdbx_strand_id
1 'polypeptide(L)'
;MLDGIWKNGSGKGRKTPKGRQYDDNALKEVEELLSNLELRSDLLIEHLHRIQDEFGHLSMRHLRALAELLKMSMAEVYEVATFYAHFDVIREDEKEPPALTIRVCDSLSCELAGSNELKAALENGLDVDQVRVLRAPCMGRCDTAPTLELGHNHIDHATIEKVQAAISSGDTNAKIPDYETLKTYLEKGGYSKLKLFEKTGNWQEVQETVLSAGLRGLGGAGFPSGKKWEFVRANSGPRYLAVNGDEGEPGTFKDRYYLERSPHLFLEGMLIAAWAVEAEKVFIYMRDEYPAVLKILRTEISALEKKKIVSLVTLICVGAGAYICGEESAMIESIEGKRGIPRHRPPFVAQVGIFNRPTLVHNVETLYWIARICREGPEILNSVEKMEEGLAKLFSVWTR
;
A
#
# COMPACT_ATOMS: atom_id res chain seq x y z
N MET A 1 19.46 7.64 -58.79
CA MET A 1 20.67 8.23 -58.19
C MET A 1 20.29 9.56 -57.58
N LEU A 2 20.09 9.61 -56.27
CA LEU A 2 19.97 10.85 -55.50
C LEU A 2 21.16 10.84 -54.56
N ASP A 3 22.20 11.57 -54.94
CA ASP A 3 23.41 11.74 -54.13
C ASP A 3 23.07 12.65 -52.95
N GLY A 4 22.81 12.02 -51.81
CA GLY A 4 22.66 12.73 -50.53
C GLY A 4 23.99 13.36 -50.12
N ILE A 5 24.00 14.67 -49.95
CA ILE A 5 25.13 15.44 -49.44
C ILE A 5 25.30 15.11 -47.94
N TRP A 6 26.07 14.07 -47.62
CA TRP A 6 26.54 13.83 -46.26
C TRP A 6 27.80 14.66 -46.04
N LYS A 7 27.68 15.77 -45.29
CA LYS A 7 28.86 16.47 -44.77
C LYS A 7 29.57 15.55 -43.78
N ASN A 8 30.78 15.11 -44.13
CA ASN A 8 31.72 14.48 -43.19
C ASN A 8 32.14 15.53 -42.14
N GLY A 9 31.35 15.65 -41.09
CA GLY A 9 31.69 16.46 -39.93
C GLY A 9 32.72 15.74 -39.07
N SER A 10 33.93 16.27 -38.97
CA SER A 10 34.97 15.85 -38.01
C SER A 10 34.63 16.29 -36.57
N GLY A 11 33.38 16.06 -36.15
CA GLY A 11 32.97 16.30 -34.77
C GLY A 11 33.53 15.19 -33.89
N LYS A 12 34.28 15.55 -32.83
CA LYS A 12 34.52 14.64 -31.72
C LYS A 12 33.15 14.18 -31.21
N GLY A 13 32.73 12.98 -31.61
CA GLY A 13 31.52 12.35 -31.07
C GLY A 13 31.60 12.40 -29.54
N ARG A 14 30.47 12.70 -28.89
CA ARG A 14 30.41 12.72 -27.42
C ARG A 14 30.94 11.39 -26.90
N LYS A 15 31.94 11.43 -26.01
CA LYS A 15 32.53 10.22 -25.39
C LYS A 15 31.53 9.50 -24.47
N THR A 16 30.48 10.21 -24.07
CA THR A 16 29.45 9.72 -23.15
C THR A 16 28.05 9.86 -23.76
N PRO A 17 27.08 9.00 -23.38
CA PRO A 17 25.69 9.14 -23.79
C PRO A 17 25.12 10.52 -23.44
N LYS A 18 24.13 11.01 -24.18
CA LYS A 18 23.40 12.24 -23.80
C LYS A 18 22.61 11.97 -22.51
N GLY A 19 22.78 12.83 -21.49
CA GLY A 19 22.06 12.76 -20.21
C GLY A 19 22.99 12.88 -19.00
N ARG A 20 22.40 12.88 -17.79
CA ARG A 20 23.17 12.79 -16.54
C ARG A 20 23.91 11.45 -16.50
N GLN A 21 25.22 11.48 -16.27
CA GLN A 21 26.01 10.25 -16.11
C GLN A 21 25.74 9.67 -14.73
N TYR A 22 25.80 8.34 -14.60
CA TYR A 22 25.78 7.73 -13.27
C TYR A 22 27.16 7.92 -12.61
N ASP A 23 27.15 7.96 -11.28
CA ASP A 23 28.34 7.95 -10.45
C ASP A 23 28.64 6.50 -10.05
N ASP A 24 29.87 6.03 -10.28
CA ASP A 24 30.29 4.66 -9.96
C ASP A 24 30.15 4.33 -8.47
N ASN A 25 30.29 5.33 -7.59
CA ASN A 25 30.11 5.13 -6.15
C ASN A 25 28.62 4.96 -5.80
N ALA A 26 27.77 5.85 -6.32
CA ALA A 26 26.32 5.75 -6.12
C ALA A 26 25.75 4.46 -6.73
N LEU A 27 26.32 3.98 -7.84
CA LEU A 27 25.95 2.70 -8.43
C LEU A 27 26.21 1.54 -7.47
N LYS A 28 27.42 1.46 -6.90
CA LYS A 28 27.76 0.43 -5.91
C LYS A 28 26.91 0.49 -4.66
N GLU A 29 26.66 1.70 -4.13
CA GLU A 29 25.79 1.90 -2.98
C GLU A 29 24.38 1.31 -3.22
N VAL A 30 23.78 1.58 -4.39
CA VAL A 30 22.46 1.05 -4.75
C VAL A 30 22.50 -0.45 -5.07
N GLU A 31 23.56 -0.94 -5.72
CA GLU A 31 23.75 -2.38 -5.99
C GLU A 31 23.85 -3.19 -4.69
N GLU A 32 24.62 -2.71 -3.71
CA GLU A 32 24.79 -3.35 -2.41
C GLU A 32 23.46 -3.36 -1.65
N LEU A 33 22.75 -2.23 -1.60
CA LEU A 33 21.46 -2.08 -0.94
C LEU A 33 20.39 -3.01 -1.53
N LEU A 34 20.37 -3.17 -2.86
CA LEU A 34 19.38 -3.97 -3.57
C LEU A 34 19.83 -5.41 -3.87
N SER A 35 20.99 -5.83 -3.36
CA SER A 35 21.62 -7.13 -3.68
C SER A 35 20.74 -8.37 -3.42
N ASN A 36 19.84 -8.31 -2.45
CA ASN A 36 18.92 -9.39 -2.10
C ASN A 36 17.52 -9.25 -2.72
N LEU A 37 17.33 -8.27 -3.61
CA LEU A 37 16.07 -7.97 -4.26
C LEU A 37 16.17 -8.21 -5.76
N GLU A 38 15.04 -8.58 -6.35
CA GLU A 38 14.96 -8.74 -7.80
C GLU A 38 14.96 -7.36 -8.47
N LEU A 39 15.86 -7.13 -9.42
CA LEU A 39 15.94 -5.87 -10.16
C LEU A 39 14.95 -5.89 -11.33
N ARG A 40 13.68 -5.55 -11.05
CA ARG A 40 12.63 -5.43 -12.06
C ARG A 40 12.02 -4.03 -12.07
N SER A 41 11.67 -3.54 -13.25
CA SER A 41 11.09 -2.19 -13.41
C SER A 41 9.75 -2.03 -12.69
N ASP A 42 8.96 -3.09 -12.56
CA ASP A 42 7.70 -3.06 -11.81
C ASP A 42 7.89 -2.93 -10.31
N LEU A 43 9.10 -3.19 -9.80
CA LEU A 43 9.47 -2.99 -8.40
C LEU A 43 10.11 -1.61 -8.14
N LEU A 44 10.01 -0.68 -9.10
CA LEU A 44 10.63 0.65 -8.99
C LEU A 44 10.26 1.35 -7.67
N ILE A 45 8.98 1.40 -7.31
CA ILE A 45 8.52 2.06 -6.08
C ILE A 45 9.09 1.37 -4.83
N GLU A 46 9.14 0.04 -4.81
CA GLU A 46 9.77 -0.72 -3.71
C GLU A 46 11.26 -0.40 -3.59
N HIS A 47 11.98 -0.27 -4.71
CA HIS A 47 13.38 0.15 -4.71
C HIS A 47 13.57 1.60 -4.24
N LEU A 48 12.65 2.51 -4.59
CA LEU A 48 12.67 3.89 -4.11
C LEU A 48 12.46 3.94 -2.59
N HIS A 49 11.52 3.16 -2.04
CA HIS A 49 11.39 3.02 -0.58
C HIS A 49 12.70 2.58 0.06
N ARG A 50 13.37 1.55 -0.46
CA ARG A 50 14.65 1.08 0.09
C ARG A 50 15.74 2.15 0.12
N ILE A 51 15.89 2.90 -0.98
CA ILE A 51 16.88 3.98 -1.06
C ILE A 51 16.52 5.08 -0.05
N GLN A 52 15.25 5.46 0.04
CA GLN A 52 14.82 6.48 1.00
C GLN A 52 15.00 6.02 2.45
N ASP A 53 14.67 4.78 2.78
CA ASP A 53 14.80 4.24 4.13
C ASP A 53 16.27 4.21 4.59
N GLU A 54 17.19 3.92 3.66
CA GLU A 54 18.63 3.86 3.93
C GLU A 54 19.27 5.25 4.01
N PHE A 55 18.97 6.14 3.07
CA PHE A 55 19.65 7.44 2.95
C PHE A 55 18.83 8.63 3.49
N GLY A 56 17.59 8.40 3.91
CA GLY A 56 16.66 9.43 4.40
C GLY A 56 16.05 10.32 3.30
N HIS A 57 16.47 10.16 2.05
CA HIS A 57 16.03 10.93 0.89
C HIS A 57 16.40 10.24 -0.42
N LEU A 58 15.91 10.77 -1.54
CA LEU A 58 16.22 10.32 -2.89
C LEU A 58 17.07 11.35 -3.62
N SER A 59 18.38 11.13 -3.62
CA SER A 59 19.31 12.02 -4.33
C SER A 59 19.32 11.73 -5.84
N MET A 60 19.63 12.75 -6.64
CA MET A 60 19.72 12.57 -8.10
C MET A 60 20.78 11.55 -8.54
N ARG A 61 21.86 11.36 -7.76
CA ARG A 61 22.89 10.36 -8.05
C ARG A 61 22.35 8.94 -7.83
N HIS A 62 21.59 8.72 -6.76
CA HIS A 62 20.96 7.43 -6.45
C HIS A 62 19.85 7.09 -7.43
N LEU A 63 19.01 8.06 -7.81
CA LEU A 63 17.99 7.85 -8.84
C LEU A 63 18.60 7.51 -10.20
N ARG A 64 19.74 8.13 -10.55
CA ARG A 64 20.43 7.83 -11.81
C ARG A 64 21.08 6.44 -11.80
N ALA A 65 21.65 6.03 -10.67
CA ALA A 65 22.15 4.68 -10.45
C ALA A 65 21.02 3.64 -10.57
N LEU A 66 19.88 3.87 -9.90
CA LEU A 66 18.72 3.00 -9.98
C LEU A 66 18.19 2.88 -11.42
N ALA A 67 18.12 3.99 -12.16
CA ALA A 67 17.73 3.98 -13.56
C ALA A 67 18.65 3.12 -14.43
N GLU A 68 19.96 3.13 -14.15
CA GLU A 68 20.93 2.27 -14.84
C GLU A 68 20.68 0.79 -14.53
N LEU A 69 20.52 0.44 -13.26
CA LEU A 69 20.30 -0.94 -12.81
C LEU A 69 19.02 -1.54 -13.37
N LEU A 70 17.93 -0.77 -13.37
CA LEU A 70 16.63 -1.20 -13.88
C LEU A 70 16.52 -1.09 -15.41
N LYS A 71 17.54 -0.54 -16.08
CA LYS A 71 17.53 -0.25 -17.53
C LYS A 71 16.36 0.64 -17.95
N MET A 72 16.02 1.60 -17.10
CA MET A 72 14.96 2.58 -17.33
C MET A 72 15.56 3.95 -17.69
N SER A 73 14.77 4.82 -18.31
CA SER A 73 15.22 6.19 -18.48
C SER A 73 15.22 6.94 -17.14
N MET A 74 16.18 7.85 -16.98
CA MET A 74 16.22 8.71 -15.80
C MET A 74 14.94 9.57 -15.65
N ALA A 75 14.30 9.92 -16.77
CA ALA A 75 13.05 10.68 -16.77
C ALA A 75 11.90 9.87 -16.16
N GLU A 76 11.75 8.60 -16.55
CA GLU A 76 10.70 7.72 -15.99
C GLU A 76 10.89 7.54 -14.48
N VAL A 77 12.11 7.26 -14.03
CA VAL A 77 12.41 7.09 -12.59
C VAL A 77 12.12 8.38 -11.82
N TYR A 78 12.56 9.53 -12.33
CA TYR A 78 12.34 10.82 -11.69
C TYR A 78 10.86 11.22 -11.65
N GLU A 79 10.11 10.99 -12.73
CA GLU A 79 8.68 11.28 -12.80
C GLU A 79 7.87 10.41 -11.83
N VAL A 80 8.26 9.15 -11.64
CA VAL A 80 7.65 8.28 -10.61
C VAL A 80 8.00 8.80 -9.22
N ALA A 81 9.29 8.99 -8.91
CA ALA A 81 9.73 9.44 -7.59
C ALA A 81 9.08 10.77 -7.16
N THR A 82 8.93 11.73 -8.07
CA THR A 82 8.35 13.05 -7.77
C THR A 82 6.82 13.09 -7.76
N PHE A 83 6.15 12.02 -8.19
CA PHE A 83 4.68 11.93 -8.15
C PHE A 83 4.15 11.62 -6.75
N TYR A 84 4.92 10.89 -5.94
CA TYR A 84 4.50 10.37 -4.65
C TYR A 84 4.97 11.29 -3.51
N ALA A 85 4.05 11.68 -2.62
CA ALA A 85 4.32 12.71 -1.60
C ALA A 85 5.27 12.26 -0.50
N HIS A 86 5.42 10.95 -0.28
CA HIS A 86 6.32 10.43 0.75
C HIS A 86 7.77 10.39 0.32
N PHE A 87 8.06 10.56 -0.98
CA PHE A 87 9.41 10.54 -1.50
C PHE A 87 10.05 11.93 -1.46
N ASP A 88 11.09 12.05 -0.66
CA ASP A 88 11.91 13.25 -0.51
C ASP A 88 12.99 13.31 -1.60
N VAL A 89 12.60 13.77 -2.79
CA VAL A 89 13.53 13.93 -3.92
C VAL A 89 14.33 15.23 -3.77
N ILE A 90 15.65 15.13 -3.67
CA ILE A 90 16.55 16.29 -3.59
C ILE A 90 17.33 16.51 -4.88
N ARG A 91 17.51 17.77 -5.27
CA ARG A 91 18.38 18.18 -6.38
C ARG A 91 19.83 18.38 -5.91
N GLU A 92 20.77 18.48 -6.84
CA GLU A 92 22.23 18.57 -6.54
C GLU A 92 22.61 19.77 -5.66
N ASP A 93 21.78 20.81 -5.66
CA ASP A 93 22.05 22.09 -5.00
C ASP A 93 21.21 22.27 -3.72
N GLU A 94 20.37 21.29 -3.39
CA GLU A 94 19.43 21.35 -2.27
C GLU A 94 20.07 20.74 -1.01
N LYS A 95 19.82 21.37 0.15
CA LYS A 95 20.28 20.86 1.44
C LYS A 95 19.53 19.57 1.77
N GLU A 96 20.27 18.56 2.23
CA GLU A 96 19.69 17.32 2.73
C GLU A 96 18.65 17.60 3.82
N PRO A 97 17.53 16.85 3.86
CA PRO A 97 16.55 17.03 4.91
C PRO A 97 17.15 16.65 6.27
N PRO A 98 16.71 17.31 7.36
CA PRO A 98 17.08 16.90 8.71
C PRO A 98 16.80 15.43 8.96
N ALA A 99 17.64 14.79 9.79
CA ALA A 99 17.57 13.36 10.09
C ALA A 99 16.23 12.92 10.68
N LEU A 100 15.51 13.83 11.36
CA LEU A 100 14.18 13.59 11.89
C LEU A 100 13.14 14.40 11.12
N THR A 101 12.14 13.71 10.59
CA THR A 101 10.95 14.33 10.00
C THR A 101 9.73 14.01 10.85
N ILE A 102 9.00 15.05 11.26
CA ILE A 102 7.69 14.98 11.89
C ILE A 102 6.65 15.33 10.85
N ARG A 103 5.68 14.46 10.64
CA ARG A 103 4.53 14.69 9.77
C ARG A 103 3.30 14.90 10.64
N VAL A 104 2.71 16.09 10.63
CA VAL A 104 1.51 16.41 11.41
C VAL A 104 0.29 16.29 10.52
N CYS A 105 -0.69 15.48 10.94
CA CYS A 105 -1.93 15.28 10.21
C CYS A 105 -2.75 16.58 10.15
N ASP A 106 -3.12 17.02 8.95
CA ASP A 106 -3.94 18.21 8.72
C ASP A 106 -5.35 17.90 8.20
N SER A 107 -5.79 16.64 8.33
CA SER A 107 -7.18 16.28 8.09
C SER A 107 -8.13 16.95 9.10
N LEU A 108 -9.39 17.16 8.68
CA LEU A 108 -10.41 17.90 9.44
C LEU A 108 -10.52 17.45 10.91
N SER A 109 -10.52 16.14 11.20
CA SER A 109 -10.62 15.64 12.58
C SER A 109 -9.43 16.09 13.44
N CYS A 110 -8.22 16.07 12.88
CA CYS A 110 -7.00 16.53 13.56
C CYS A 110 -6.97 18.05 13.70
N GLU A 111 -7.40 18.80 12.69
CA GLU A 111 -7.49 20.25 12.78
C GLU A 111 -8.47 20.69 13.88
N LEU A 112 -9.65 20.07 13.94
CA LEU A 112 -10.63 20.32 15.00
C LEU A 112 -10.12 19.96 16.41
N ALA A 113 -9.15 19.05 16.49
CA ALA A 113 -8.47 18.62 17.71
C ALA A 113 -7.17 19.42 18.00
N GLY A 114 -6.86 20.45 17.20
CA GLY A 114 -5.75 21.37 17.45
C GLY A 114 -4.42 21.03 16.76
N SER A 115 -4.44 20.29 15.64
CA SER A 115 -3.20 19.91 14.94
C SER A 115 -2.45 21.10 14.32
N ASN A 116 -3.15 22.18 13.96
CA ASN A 116 -2.53 23.41 13.45
C ASN A 116 -1.72 24.13 14.54
N GLU A 117 -2.27 24.23 15.74
CA GLU A 117 -1.60 24.79 16.91
C GLU A 117 -0.41 23.91 17.34
N LEU A 118 -0.61 22.59 17.34
CA LEU A 118 0.47 21.63 17.63
C LEU A 118 1.62 21.78 16.64
N LYS A 119 1.32 21.86 15.33
CA LYS A 119 2.35 22.07 14.30
C LYS A 119 3.12 23.36 14.53
N ALA A 120 2.42 24.48 14.74
CA ALA A 120 3.06 25.77 14.97
C ALA A 120 3.94 25.75 16.25
N ALA A 121 3.48 25.08 17.30
CA ALA A 121 4.27 24.91 18.52
C ALA A 121 5.53 24.06 18.29
N LEU A 122 5.45 23.00 17.48
CA LEU A 122 6.61 22.19 17.10
C LEU A 122 7.63 22.97 16.27
N GLU A 123 7.16 23.75 15.29
CA GLU A 123 8.05 24.59 14.46
C GLU A 123 8.78 25.67 15.25
N ASN A 124 8.13 26.25 16.28
CA ASN A 124 8.74 27.25 17.13
C ASN A 124 9.62 26.67 18.25
N GLY A 125 9.35 25.42 18.66
CA GLY A 125 9.97 24.79 19.82
C GLY A 125 11.12 23.82 19.51
N LEU A 126 11.31 23.43 18.25
CA LEU A 126 12.34 22.49 17.82
C LEU A 126 13.40 23.17 16.94
N ASP A 127 14.62 22.64 16.99
CA ASP A 127 15.72 23.10 16.13
C ASP A 127 15.49 22.65 14.68
N VAL A 128 15.31 23.62 13.79
CA VAL A 128 15.04 23.41 12.36
C VAL A 128 16.18 22.72 11.62
N ASP A 129 17.40 22.76 12.15
CA ASP A 129 18.54 22.04 11.57
C ASP A 129 18.54 20.55 11.96
N GLN A 130 17.80 20.17 13.00
CA GLN A 130 17.73 18.80 13.49
C GLN A 130 16.40 18.11 13.16
N VAL A 131 15.31 18.88 13.13
CA VAL A 131 13.96 18.34 12.93
C VAL A 131 13.22 19.14 11.86
N ARG A 132 12.68 18.42 10.87
CA ARG A 132 11.78 18.96 9.86
C ARG A 132 10.33 18.68 10.25
N VAL A 133 9.48 19.69 10.26
CA VAL A 133 8.04 19.53 10.53
C VAL A 133 7.24 19.78 9.25
N LEU A 134 6.51 18.77 8.80
CA LEU A 134 5.69 18.80 7.59
C LEU A 134 4.21 18.62 7.92
N ARG A 135 3.35 19.09 7.01
CA ARG A 135 1.94 18.66 6.98
C ARG A 135 1.86 17.30 6.29
N ALA A 136 0.87 16.50 6.69
CA ALA A 136 0.57 15.25 6.03
C ALA A 136 -0.94 15.01 5.96
N PRO A 137 -1.39 14.31 4.91
CA PRO A 137 -2.80 13.93 4.77
C PRO A 137 -3.25 12.98 5.89
N CYS A 138 -4.53 12.59 5.87
CA CYS A 138 -5.12 11.74 6.92
C CYS A 138 -4.36 10.41 7.08
N MET A 139 -3.84 10.13 8.26
CA MET A 139 -3.12 8.89 8.62
C MET A 139 -4.05 7.75 9.10
N GLY A 140 -5.37 7.86 8.88
CA GLY A 140 -6.33 6.83 9.33
C GLY A 140 -6.41 6.64 10.85
N ARG A 141 -6.22 7.72 11.60
CA ARG A 141 -6.17 7.78 13.07
C ARG A 141 -7.09 8.88 13.64
N CYS A 142 -8.21 9.12 12.96
CA CYS A 142 -9.15 10.17 13.35
C CYS A 142 -9.80 9.92 14.71
N ASP A 143 -9.87 8.66 15.16
CA ASP A 143 -10.30 8.25 16.50
C ASP A 143 -9.33 8.68 17.61
N THR A 144 -8.07 8.93 17.28
CA THR A 144 -7.00 9.30 18.21
C THR A 144 -6.40 10.66 17.91
N ALA A 145 -7.19 11.54 17.28
CA ALA A 145 -6.78 12.89 16.92
C ALA A 145 -6.42 13.76 18.16
N PRO A 146 -5.53 14.78 18.01
CA PRO A 146 -4.68 15.00 16.84
C PRO A 146 -3.57 13.93 16.79
N THR A 147 -3.11 13.60 15.58
CA THR A 147 -2.08 12.58 15.37
C THR A 147 -0.94 13.14 14.53
N LEU A 148 0.26 12.67 14.80
CA LEU A 148 1.43 12.91 13.98
C LEU A 148 2.28 11.64 13.88
N GLU A 149 3.16 11.62 12.89
CA GLU A 149 4.14 10.58 12.66
C GLU A 149 5.55 11.15 12.89
N LEU A 150 6.37 10.43 13.65
CA LEU A 150 7.81 10.67 13.83
C LEU A 150 8.55 9.42 13.34
N GLY A 151 9.19 9.50 12.17
CA GLY A 151 9.70 8.31 11.48
C GLY A 151 8.53 7.41 11.04
N HIS A 152 8.38 6.24 11.68
CA HIS A 152 7.22 5.34 11.55
C HIS A 152 6.42 5.21 12.86
N ASN A 153 6.79 5.97 13.90
CA ASN A 153 6.06 6.00 15.16
C ASN A 153 4.91 7.00 15.08
N HIS A 154 3.69 6.49 15.17
CA HIS A 154 2.50 7.33 15.25
C HIS A 154 2.24 7.71 16.70
N ILE A 155 2.16 9.01 16.97
CA ILE A 155 1.85 9.55 18.29
C ILE A 155 0.37 9.93 18.34
N ASP A 156 -0.39 9.09 19.02
CA ASP A 156 -1.83 9.27 19.26
C ASP A 156 -2.09 10.31 20.37
N HIS A 157 -3.18 11.09 20.20
CA HIS A 157 -3.51 12.25 21.04
C HIS A 157 -2.26 13.12 21.28
N ALA A 158 -1.62 13.54 20.19
CA ALA A 158 -0.31 14.13 20.19
C ALA A 158 -0.27 15.43 21.00
N THR A 159 0.77 15.54 21.85
CA THR A 159 1.10 16.76 22.59
C THR A 159 2.61 17.01 22.46
N ILE A 160 3.06 18.23 22.72
CA ILE A 160 4.48 18.58 22.65
C ILE A 160 5.32 17.70 23.56
N GLU A 161 4.83 17.39 24.75
CA GLU A 161 5.53 16.56 25.74
C GLU A 161 5.73 15.14 25.23
N LYS A 162 4.70 14.54 24.59
CA LYS A 162 4.81 13.21 23.99
C LYS A 162 5.81 13.19 22.84
N VAL A 163 5.82 14.24 22.01
CA VAL A 163 6.76 14.36 20.89
C VAL A 163 8.20 14.49 21.38
N GLN A 164 8.45 15.38 22.34
CA GLN A 164 9.78 15.57 22.92
C GLN A 164 10.27 14.30 23.64
N ALA A 165 9.38 13.58 24.32
CA ALA A 165 9.71 12.29 24.91
C ALA A 165 10.12 11.27 23.85
N ALA A 166 9.37 11.17 22.75
CA ALA A 166 9.69 10.26 21.64
C ALA A 166 11.00 10.62 20.93
N ILE A 167 11.28 11.91 20.72
CA ILE A 167 12.56 12.39 20.17
C ILE A 167 13.71 12.02 21.12
N SER A 168 13.55 12.30 22.41
CA SER A 168 14.60 12.06 23.42
C SER A 168 14.92 10.58 23.60
N SER A 169 13.93 9.70 23.43
CA SER A 169 14.12 8.25 23.48
C SER A 169 14.51 7.63 22.14
N GLY A 170 14.52 8.39 21.04
CA GLY A 170 14.72 7.86 19.69
C GLY A 170 13.61 6.88 19.26
N ASP A 171 12.40 7.02 19.81
CA ASP A 171 11.26 6.15 19.49
C ASP A 171 10.64 6.55 18.15
N THR A 172 11.26 6.08 17.06
CA THR A 172 10.83 6.34 15.67
C THR A 172 10.21 5.13 14.99
N ASN A 173 10.06 4.01 15.70
CA ASN A 173 9.58 2.75 15.14
C ASN A 173 8.09 2.56 15.30
N ALA A 174 7.47 1.85 14.36
CA ALA A 174 6.06 1.49 14.45
C ALA A 174 5.76 0.59 15.66
N LYS A 175 4.75 0.99 16.43
CA LYS A 175 4.22 0.22 17.56
C LYS A 175 3.25 -0.82 17.05
N ILE A 176 3.53 -2.09 17.35
CA ILE A 176 2.70 -3.21 16.93
C ILE A 176 1.70 -3.52 18.05
N PRO A 177 0.40 -3.35 17.83
CA PRO A 177 -0.61 -3.67 18.83
C PRO A 177 -0.70 -5.20 19.04
N ASP A 178 -1.36 -5.62 20.11
CA ASP A 178 -1.75 -7.01 20.27
C ASP A 178 -2.81 -7.38 19.23
N TYR A 179 -2.62 -8.49 18.53
CA TYR A 179 -3.51 -8.97 17.47
C TYR A 179 -3.67 -10.49 17.51
N GLU A 180 -4.71 -10.98 16.84
CA GLU A 180 -4.97 -12.39 16.66
C GLU A 180 -3.97 -13.01 15.66
N THR A 181 -3.02 -13.78 16.19
CA THR A 181 -2.01 -14.49 15.40
C THR A 181 -2.58 -15.68 14.62
N LEU A 182 -1.82 -16.20 13.65
CA LEU A 182 -2.19 -17.41 12.90
C LEU A 182 -2.50 -18.60 13.83
N LYS A 183 -1.76 -18.74 14.93
CA LYS A 183 -1.97 -19.84 15.88
C LYS A 183 -3.37 -19.75 16.49
N THR A 184 -3.71 -18.60 17.06
CA THR A 184 -5.01 -18.34 17.68
C THR A 184 -6.15 -18.50 16.67
N TYR A 185 -5.96 -18.02 15.44
CA TYR A 185 -6.97 -18.14 14.40
C TYR A 185 -7.24 -19.60 13.98
N LEU A 186 -6.18 -20.42 13.86
CA LEU A 186 -6.31 -21.84 13.56
C LEU A 186 -7.01 -22.62 14.68
N GLU A 187 -6.75 -22.29 15.93
CA GLU A 187 -7.41 -22.91 17.10
C GLU A 187 -8.93 -22.66 17.10
N LYS A 188 -9.38 -21.51 16.57
CA LYS A 188 -10.79 -21.17 16.34
C LYS A 188 -11.38 -21.76 15.05
N GLY A 189 -10.66 -22.66 14.37
CA GLY A 189 -11.10 -23.28 13.12
C GLY A 189 -10.96 -22.37 11.89
N GLY A 190 -10.07 -21.38 11.94
CA GLY A 190 -9.66 -20.58 10.78
C GLY A 190 -9.20 -21.43 9.59
N TYR A 191 -9.47 -20.97 8.36
CA TYR A 191 -9.13 -21.65 7.10
C TYR A 191 -9.83 -22.99 6.82
N SER A 192 -10.75 -23.44 7.68
CA SER A 192 -11.47 -24.70 7.49
C SER A 192 -12.38 -24.68 6.25
N LYS A 193 -13.05 -23.54 5.99
CA LYS A 193 -13.90 -23.34 4.82
C LYS A 193 -13.07 -23.28 3.53
N LEU A 194 -11.97 -22.53 3.54
CA LEU A 194 -11.03 -22.50 2.40
C LEU A 194 -10.57 -23.91 2.01
N LYS A 195 -10.13 -24.73 2.98
CA LYS A 195 -9.69 -26.11 2.72
C LYS A 195 -10.80 -27.02 2.19
N LEU A 196 -12.05 -26.76 2.56
CA LEU A 196 -13.21 -27.48 2.01
C LEU A 196 -13.42 -27.07 0.55
N PHE A 197 -13.37 -25.78 0.25
CA PHE A 197 -13.53 -25.25 -1.10
C PHE A 197 -12.43 -25.74 -2.06
N GLU A 198 -11.18 -25.78 -1.62
CA GLU A 198 -10.08 -26.30 -2.42
C GLU A 198 -10.23 -27.79 -2.79
N LYS A 199 -10.90 -28.58 -1.94
CA LYS A 199 -11.07 -30.02 -2.17
C LYS A 199 -12.29 -30.36 -3.02
N THR A 200 -13.41 -29.71 -2.75
CA THR A 200 -14.72 -30.10 -3.31
C THR A 200 -15.61 -28.91 -3.66
N GLY A 201 -15.09 -27.68 -3.57
CA GLY A 201 -15.88 -26.46 -3.75
C GLY A 201 -16.26 -26.20 -5.19
N ASN A 202 -17.44 -25.61 -5.35
CA ASN A 202 -17.92 -25.03 -6.59
C ASN A 202 -17.92 -23.51 -6.43
N TRP A 203 -17.13 -22.78 -7.25
CA TRP A 203 -16.97 -21.34 -7.06
C TRP A 203 -18.27 -20.58 -7.32
N GLN A 204 -19.15 -21.10 -8.20
CA GLN A 204 -20.47 -20.51 -8.44
C GLN A 204 -21.38 -20.61 -7.21
N GLU A 205 -21.35 -21.72 -6.46
CA GLU A 205 -22.15 -21.86 -5.22
C GLU A 205 -21.66 -20.89 -4.13
N VAL A 206 -20.34 -20.71 -4.01
CA VAL A 206 -19.76 -19.72 -3.09
C VAL A 206 -20.12 -18.30 -3.55
N GLN A 207 -20.08 -18.03 -4.86
CA GLN A 207 -20.51 -16.76 -5.43
C GLN A 207 -21.99 -16.46 -5.12
N GLU A 208 -22.88 -17.44 -5.31
CA GLU A 208 -24.30 -17.33 -4.98
C GLU A 208 -24.51 -17.05 -3.49
N THR A 209 -23.73 -17.68 -2.62
CA THR A 209 -23.75 -17.41 -1.16
C THR A 209 -23.35 -15.95 -0.87
N VAL A 210 -22.32 -15.43 -1.52
CA VAL A 210 -21.90 -14.02 -1.35
C VAL A 210 -22.94 -13.04 -1.91
N LEU A 211 -23.59 -13.40 -3.03
CA LEU A 211 -24.63 -12.59 -3.64
C LEU A 211 -25.93 -12.59 -2.83
N SER A 212 -26.34 -13.73 -2.26
CA SER A 212 -27.53 -13.84 -1.42
C SER A 212 -27.37 -13.10 -0.09
N ALA A 213 -26.14 -12.99 0.42
CA ALA A 213 -25.81 -12.12 1.56
C ALA A 213 -26.00 -10.62 1.24
N GLY A 214 -26.12 -10.24 -0.03
CA GLY A 214 -26.25 -8.85 -0.45
C GLY A 214 -24.94 -8.05 -0.35
N LEU A 215 -23.78 -8.71 -0.29
CA LEU A 215 -22.50 -8.02 -0.17
C LEU A 215 -22.20 -7.16 -1.41
N ARG A 216 -21.98 -5.87 -1.17
CA ARG A 216 -21.55 -4.89 -2.17
C ARG A 216 -20.15 -4.41 -1.80
N GLY A 217 -19.37 -3.96 -2.79
CA GLY A 217 -18.02 -3.46 -2.55
C GLY A 217 -18.01 -2.29 -1.58
N LEU A 218 -17.28 -2.44 -0.48
CA LEU A 218 -17.29 -1.51 0.66
C LEU A 218 -16.24 -0.39 0.56
N GLY A 219 -15.50 -0.32 -0.55
CA GLY A 219 -14.61 0.80 -0.90
C GLY A 219 -15.31 2.01 -1.53
N GLY A 220 -16.63 2.19 -1.30
CA GLY A 220 -17.40 3.36 -1.77
C GLY A 220 -18.24 3.15 -3.04
N ALA A 221 -17.78 2.36 -4.02
CA ALA A 221 -18.50 2.17 -5.30
C ALA A 221 -19.77 1.30 -5.22
N GLY A 222 -19.91 0.43 -4.19
CA GLY A 222 -21.13 -0.33 -3.95
C GLY A 222 -21.51 -1.34 -5.07
N PHE A 223 -20.55 -1.84 -5.85
CA PHE A 223 -20.83 -2.85 -6.87
C PHE A 223 -21.01 -4.25 -6.24
N PRO A 224 -21.96 -5.10 -6.67
CA PRO A 224 -22.15 -6.44 -6.09
C PRO A 224 -20.88 -7.29 -6.15
N SER A 225 -20.36 -7.70 -4.99
CA SER A 225 -19.00 -8.27 -4.87
C SER A 225 -18.86 -9.59 -5.61
N GLY A 226 -19.87 -10.46 -5.54
CA GLY A 226 -19.89 -11.73 -6.26
C GLY A 226 -19.94 -11.57 -7.78
N LYS A 227 -20.57 -10.51 -8.33
CA LYS A 227 -20.63 -10.30 -9.79
C LYS A 227 -19.26 -9.96 -10.39
N LYS A 228 -18.37 -9.32 -9.62
CA LYS A 228 -16.99 -9.05 -10.10
C LYS A 228 -16.25 -10.35 -10.42
N TRP A 229 -16.52 -11.43 -9.68
CA TRP A 229 -15.87 -12.72 -9.90
C TRP A 229 -16.20 -13.29 -11.27
N GLU A 230 -17.47 -13.23 -11.67
CA GLU A 230 -17.94 -13.67 -13.00
C GLU A 230 -17.25 -12.90 -14.13
N PHE A 231 -17.15 -11.57 -14.00
CA PHE A 231 -16.48 -10.76 -15.03
C PHE A 231 -15.00 -11.10 -15.18
N VAL A 232 -14.29 -11.41 -14.09
CA VAL A 232 -12.89 -11.81 -14.15
C VAL A 232 -12.76 -13.24 -14.70
N ARG A 233 -13.60 -14.16 -14.24
CA ARG A 233 -13.67 -15.57 -14.70
C ARG A 233 -13.99 -15.69 -16.19
N ALA A 234 -14.80 -14.78 -16.73
CA ALA A 234 -15.17 -14.74 -18.14
C ALA A 234 -13.97 -14.47 -19.08
N ASN A 235 -12.86 -13.96 -18.56
CA ASN A 235 -11.63 -13.75 -19.32
C ASN A 235 -10.66 -14.93 -19.15
N SER A 236 -9.83 -15.18 -20.17
CA SER A 236 -8.78 -16.21 -20.12
C SER A 236 -7.66 -15.82 -19.15
N GLY A 237 -7.15 -16.79 -18.41
CA GLY A 237 -6.02 -16.59 -17.50
C GLY A 237 -4.67 -16.32 -18.20
N PRO A 238 -3.60 -16.05 -17.43
CA PRO A 238 -3.55 -16.03 -15.97
C PRO A 238 -4.36 -14.87 -15.39
N ARG A 239 -5.01 -15.07 -14.23
CA ARG A 239 -5.84 -14.06 -13.54
C ARG A 239 -5.16 -13.65 -12.24
N TYR A 240 -5.36 -12.41 -11.81
CA TYR A 240 -4.80 -11.88 -10.57
C TYR A 240 -5.87 -11.33 -9.64
N LEU A 241 -5.51 -11.16 -8.37
CA LEU A 241 -6.30 -10.45 -7.39
C LEU A 241 -5.48 -9.28 -6.85
N ALA A 242 -6.08 -8.09 -6.82
CA ALA A 242 -5.53 -6.92 -6.16
C ALA A 242 -6.40 -6.55 -4.95
N VAL A 243 -5.76 -6.34 -3.81
CA VAL A 243 -6.38 -5.82 -2.60
C VAL A 243 -6.08 -4.33 -2.51
N ASN A 244 -7.13 -3.53 -2.41
CA ASN A 244 -7.03 -2.11 -2.13
C ASN A 244 -7.10 -1.85 -0.62
N GLY A 245 -5.94 -1.62 -0.01
CA GLY A 245 -5.75 -1.15 1.37
C GLY A 245 -5.28 0.30 1.45
N ASP A 246 -5.51 1.11 0.41
CA ASP A 246 -5.24 2.55 0.43
C ASP A 246 -6.43 3.30 1.03
N GLU A 247 -6.62 3.14 2.34
CA GLU A 247 -7.68 3.79 3.15
C GLU A 247 -7.38 5.30 3.32
N GLY A 248 -7.35 6.04 2.21
CA GLY A 248 -6.94 7.44 2.16
C GLY A 248 -8.06 8.45 2.47
N GLU A 249 -9.32 8.01 2.52
CA GLU A 249 -10.46 8.90 2.78
C GLU A 249 -10.41 9.45 4.21
N PRO A 250 -10.38 10.78 4.40
CA PRO A 250 -10.35 11.38 5.72
C PRO A 250 -11.48 10.88 6.62
N GLY A 251 -11.13 10.48 7.85
CA GLY A 251 -12.11 9.94 8.79
C GLY A 251 -12.30 8.42 8.69
N THR A 252 -11.71 7.74 7.72
CA THR A 252 -11.79 6.27 7.61
C THR A 252 -10.58 5.58 8.27
N PHE A 253 -10.85 4.53 9.04
CA PHE A 253 -9.85 3.73 9.76
C PHE A 253 -10.32 2.29 10.00
N LYS A 254 -11.35 1.85 9.26
CA LYS A 254 -11.99 0.55 9.45
C LYS A 254 -11.08 -0.59 8.95
N ASP A 255 -10.32 -0.35 7.87
CA ASP A 255 -9.41 -1.33 7.33
C ASP A 255 -8.22 -1.50 8.27
N ARG A 256 -7.67 -0.39 8.78
CA ARG A 256 -6.68 -0.43 9.87
C ARG A 256 -7.21 -1.20 11.08
N TYR A 257 -8.43 -0.90 11.52
CA TYR A 257 -9.04 -1.54 12.69
C TYR A 257 -9.05 -3.06 12.58
N TYR A 258 -9.46 -3.62 11.43
CA TYR A 258 -9.48 -5.06 11.20
C TYR A 258 -8.08 -5.64 11.09
N LEU A 259 -7.19 -5.01 10.33
CA LEU A 259 -5.85 -5.53 10.07
C LEU A 259 -4.95 -5.52 11.32
N GLU A 260 -5.14 -4.55 12.21
CA GLU A 260 -4.41 -4.47 13.49
C GLU A 260 -4.97 -5.40 14.57
N ARG A 261 -6.11 -6.09 14.35
CA ARG A 261 -6.76 -6.95 15.37
C ARG A 261 -6.96 -8.39 14.91
N SER A 262 -7.54 -8.58 13.74
CA SER A 262 -7.93 -9.89 13.19
C SER A 262 -7.50 -10.04 11.71
N PRO A 263 -6.19 -9.91 11.41
CA PRO A 263 -5.68 -9.92 10.04
C PRO A 263 -6.04 -11.22 9.29
N HIS A 264 -6.13 -12.35 9.98
CA HIS A 264 -6.42 -13.63 9.35
C HIS A 264 -7.84 -13.75 8.79
N LEU A 265 -8.81 -13.02 9.31
CA LEU A 265 -10.16 -13.04 8.76
C LEU A 265 -10.20 -12.35 7.39
N PHE A 266 -9.47 -11.26 7.23
CA PHE A 266 -9.18 -10.66 5.92
C PHE A 266 -8.40 -11.63 5.01
N LEU A 267 -7.31 -12.23 5.49
CA LEU A 267 -6.48 -13.14 4.69
C LEU A 267 -7.25 -14.40 4.24
N GLU A 268 -8.10 -14.99 5.08
CA GLU A 268 -8.95 -16.12 4.68
C GLU A 268 -9.91 -15.72 3.56
N GLY A 269 -10.56 -14.56 3.67
CA GLY A 269 -11.47 -14.06 2.64
C GLY A 269 -10.79 -13.69 1.33
N MET A 270 -9.58 -13.13 1.42
CA MET A 270 -8.69 -12.88 0.28
C MET A 270 -8.37 -14.18 -0.47
N LEU A 271 -8.01 -15.24 0.25
CA LEU A 271 -7.70 -16.55 -0.34
C LEU A 271 -8.94 -17.22 -0.92
N ILE A 272 -10.10 -17.11 -0.27
CA ILE A 272 -11.37 -17.60 -0.82
C ILE A 272 -11.70 -16.89 -2.14
N ALA A 273 -11.58 -15.56 -2.19
CA ALA A 273 -11.81 -14.79 -3.41
C ALA A 273 -10.80 -15.14 -4.51
N ALA A 274 -9.53 -15.33 -4.16
CA ALA A 274 -8.49 -15.75 -5.09
C ALA A 274 -8.76 -17.14 -5.68
N TRP A 275 -9.10 -18.11 -4.84
CA TRP A 275 -9.54 -19.45 -5.26
C TRP A 275 -10.77 -19.35 -6.18
N ALA A 276 -11.75 -18.52 -5.78
CA ALA A 276 -13.00 -18.37 -6.52
C ALA A 276 -12.81 -17.76 -7.92
N VAL A 277 -11.69 -17.07 -8.21
CA VAL A 277 -11.36 -16.59 -9.57
C VAL A 277 -10.18 -17.29 -10.23
N GLU A 278 -9.61 -18.34 -9.62
CA GLU A 278 -8.35 -18.96 -10.08
C GLU A 278 -7.22 -17.92 -10.23
N ALA A 279 -7.08 -17.03 -9.24
CA ALA A 279 -5.96 -16.10 -9.24
C ALA A 279 -4.64 -16.86 -9.04
N GLU A 280 -3.65 -16.58 -9.89
CA GLU A 280 -2.29 -17.13 -9.74
C GLU A 280 -1.41 -16.31 -8.80
N LYS A 281 -1.75 -15.03 -8.61
CA LYS A 281 -1.05 -14.09 -7.73
C LYS A 281 -2.02 -13.14 -7.06
N VAL A 282 -1.66 -12.73 -5.84
CA VAL A 282 -2.33 -11.66 -5.10
C VAL A 282 -1.36 -10.52 -4.86
N PHE A 283 -1.83 -9.30 -5.12
CA PHE A 283 -1.13 -8.06 -4.83
C PHE A 283 -1.91 -7.31 -3.75
N ILE A 284 -1.32 -7.14 -2.57
CA ILE A 284 -1.89 -6.34 -1.49
C ILE A 284 -1.26 -4.96 -1.57
N TYR A 285 -2.00 -3.98 -2.09
CA TYR A 285 -1.58 -2.59 -2.06
C TYR A 285 -1.97 -1.99 -0.72
N MET A 286 -0.98 -1.57 0.06
CA MET A 286 -1.17 -1.03 1.40
C MET A 286 -0.47 0.31 1.51
N ARG A 287 -1.17 1.29 2.08
CA ARG A 287 -0.61 2.63 2.28
C ARG A 287 0.57 2.62 3.25
N ASP A 288 1.53 3.52 3.02
CA ASP A 288 2.75 3.63 3.82
C ASP A 288 2.48 4.03 5.28
N GLU A 289 1.42 4.81 5.49
CA GLU A 289 1.01 5.34 6.80
C GLU A 289 0.55 4.23 7.77
N TYR A 290 0.45 2.97 7.33
CA TYR A 290 0.14 1.81 8.17
C TYR A 290 1.35 0.88 8.38
N PRO A 291 2.46 1.35 8.98
CA PRO A 291 3.66 0.54 9.14
C PRO A 291 3.45 -0.66 10.08
N ALA A 292 2.54 -0.54 11.05
CA ALA A 292 2.17 -1.65 11.93
C ALA A 292 1.47 -2.78 11.16
N VAL A 293 0.50 -2.44 10.32
CA VAL A 293 -0.20 -3.38 9.44
C VAL A 293 0.76 -4.06 8.48
N LEU A 294 1.67 -3.30 7.84
CA LEU A 294 2.68 -3.85 6.95
C LEU A 294 3.54 -4.92 7.65
N LYS A 295 3.96 -4.67 8.89
CA LYS A 295 4.73 -5.63 9.70
C LYS A 295 3.91 -6.85 10.09
N ILE A 296 2.65 -6.67 10.49
CA ILE A 296 1.72 -7.76 10.81
C ILE A 296 1.50 -8.65 9.58
N LEU A 297 1.14 -8.06 8.43
CA LEU A 297 0.88 -8.80 7.19
C LEU A 297 2.11 -9.56 6.70
N ARG A 298 3.30 -8.93 6.69
CA ARG A 298 4.56 -9.62 6.33
C ARG A 298 4.83 -10.83 7.24
N THR A 299 4.59 -10.67 8.55
CA THR A 299 4.80 -11.74 9.53
C THR A 299 3.84 -12.90 9.30
N GLU A 300 2.54 -12.60 9.19
CA GLU A 300 1.50 -13.62 9.11
C GLU A 300 1.40 -14.30 7.74
N ILE A 301 1.68 -13.58 6.66
CA ILE A 301 1.81 -14.19 5.31
C ILE A 301 3.00 -15.15 5.29
N SER A 302 4.16 -14.74 5.82
CA SER A 302 5.31 -15.65 5.92
C SER A 302 4.99 -16.89 6.77
N ALA A 303 4.20 -16.74 7.85
CA ALA A 303 3.76 -17.86 8.66
C ALA A 303 2.81 -18.81 7.91
N LEU A 304 1.90 -18.28 7.09
CA LEU A 304 1.01 -19.06 6.22
C LEU A 304 1.78 -19.87 5.17
N GLU A 305 2.76 -19.23 4.52
CA GLU A 305 3.64 -19.85 3.52
C GLU A 305 4.48 -20.98 4.15
N LYS A 306 5.12 -20.72 5.31
CA LYS A 306 5.91 -21.73 6.04
C LYS A 306 5.09 -22.95 6.45
N LYS A 307 3.83 -22.74 6.87
CA LYS A 307 2.90 -23.82 7.20
C LYS A 307 2.27 -24.48 5.97
N LYS A 308 2.55 -24.00 4.76
CA LYS A 308 1.95 -24.46 3.49
C LYS A 308 0.41 -24.46 3.53
N ILE A 309 -0.17 -23.51 4.27
CA ILE A 309 -1.61 -23.28 4.27
C ILE A 309 -2.03 -22.56 2.98
N VAL A 310 -1.11 -21.76 2.43
CA VAL A 310 -1.26 -21.02 1.18
C VAL A 310 -0.23 -21.53 0.18
N SER A 311 -0.67 -21.83 -1.04
CA SER A 311 0.18 -22.10 -2.20
C SER A 311 0.28 -20.89 -3.14
N LEU A 312 -0.50 -19.85 -2.87
CA LEU A 312 -0.65 -18.66 -3.70
C LEU A 312 0.43 -17.62 -3.42
N VAL A 313 1.10 -17.15 -4.47
CA VAL A 313 2.10 -16.09 -4.36
C VAL A 313 1.40 -14.78 -3.95
N THR A 314 1.73 -14.27 -2.77
CA THR A 314 1.15 -13.04 -2.22
C THR A 314 2.25 -11.98 -2.07
N LEU A 315 2.07 -10.85 -2.75
CA LEU A 315 3.01 -9.73 -2.74
C LEU A 315 2.36 -8.55 -2.01
N ILE A 316 3.10 -7.92 -1.11
CA ILE A 316 2.70 -6.64 -0.51
C ILE A 316 3.40 -5.55 -1.30
N CYS A 317 2.62 -4.62 -1.84
CA CYS A 317 3.07 -3.41 -2.52
C CYS A 317 2.79 -2.21 -1.59
N VAL A 318 3.83 -1.47 -1.23
CA VAL A 318 3.70 -0.30 -0.36
C VAL A 318 3.42 0.93 -1.23
N GLY A 319 2.36 1.66 -0.90
CA GLY A 319 2.10 2.97 -1.52
C GLY A 319 3.06 4.04 -1.01
N ALA A 320 3.07 5.22 -1.62
CA ALA A 320 3.97 6.31 -1.21
C ALA A 320 3.24 7.66 -1.03
N GLY A 321 2.07 7.63 -0.40
CA GLY A 321 1.33 8.84 -0.01
C GLY A 321 0.59 9.55 -1.13
N ALA A 322 -0.06 8.81 -2.03
CA ALA A 322 -0.84 9.37 -3.13
C ALA A 322 -2.32 8.95 -3.03
N TYR A 323 -3.19 9.83 -2.52
CA TYR A 323 -4.63 9.58 -2.33
C TYR A 323 -5.34 9.05 -3.59
N ILE A 324 -4.91 9.49 -4.78
CA ILE A 324 -5.47 9.03 -6.06
C ILE A 324 -5.27 7.53 -6.29
N CYS A 325 -4.29 6.89 -5.65
CA CYS A 325 -4.05 5.45 -5.72
C CYS A 325 -5.14 4.63 -5.01
N GLY A 326 -6.06 5.25 -4.28
CA GLY A 326 -7.29 4.61 -3.82
C GLY A 326 -8.24 4.26 -4.96
N GLU A 327 -8.09 4.87 -6.15
CA GLU A 327 -8.82 4.50 -7.37
C GLU A 327 -8.26 3.19 -7.96
N GLU A 328 -9.14 2.27 -8.37
CA GLU A 328 -8.77 0.89 -8.75
C GLU A 328 -7.68 0.81 -9.85
N SER A 329 -7.72 1.68 -10.86
CA SER A 329 -6.76 1.65 -11.97
C SER A 329 -5.47 2.43 -11.68
N ALA A 330 -5.56 3.52 -10.91
CA ALA A 330 -4.38 4.22 -10.40
C ALA A 330 -3.55 3.33 -9.47
N MET A 331 -4.21 2.56 -8.59
CA MET A 331 -3.56 1.55 -7.75
C MET A 331 -2.76 0.56 -8.60
N ILE A 332 -3.32 0.11 -9.71
CA ILE A 332 -2.67 -0.86 -10.61
C ILE A 332 -1.44 -0.25 -11.28
N GLU A 333 -1.51 1.00 -11.74
CA GLU A 333 -0.32 1.69 -12.25
C GLU A 333 0.79 1.78 -11.18
N SER A 334 0.41 2.06 -9.93
CA SER A 334 1.34 2.05 -8.78
C SER A 334 1.96 0.67 -8.55
N ILE A 335 1.15 -0.41 -8.55
CA ILE A 335 1.65 -1.80 -8.44
C ILE A 335 2.61 -2.16 -9.58
N GLU A 336 2.43 -1.58 -10.76
CA GLU A 336 3.29 -1.78 -11.93
C GLU A 336 4.54 -0.87 -11.93
N GLY A 337 4.81 -0.16 -10.83
CA GLY A 337 5.98 0.71 -10.67
C GLY A 337 5.89 2.04 -11.43
N LYS A 338 4.69 2.47 -11.82
CA LYS A 338 4.44 3.70 -12.57
C LYS A 338 3.76 4.73 -11.69
N ARG A 339 3.58 5.95 -12.21
CA ARG A 339 2.74 6.97 -11.56
C ARG A 339 1.30 6.48 -11.48
N GLY A 340 0.67 6.62 -10.33
CA GLY A 340 -0.74 6.28 -10.08
C GLY A 340 -1.75 7.19 -10.80
N ILE A 341 -1.67 7.30 -12.12
CA ILE A 341 -2.61 8.06 -12.95
C ILE A 341 -3.73 7.10 -13.40
N PRO A 342 -5.02 7.40 -13.15
CA PRO A 342 -6.11 6.53 -13.56
C PRO A 342 -6.09 6.20 -15.05
N ARG A 343 -6.34 4.93 -15.39
CA ARG A 343 -6.42 4.47 -16.78
C ARG A 343 -7.71 4.97 -17.43
N HIS A 344 -7.63 5.27 -18.72
CA HIS A 344 -8.84 5.45 -19.52
C HIS A 344 -9.62 4.15 -19.63
N ARG A 345 -10.94 4.23 -19.44
CA ARG A 345 -11.87 3.10 -19.58
C ARG A 345 -12.73 3.32 -20.82
N PRO A 346 -12.98 2.30 -21.66
CA PRO A 346 -12.45 0.92 -21.61
C PRO A 346 -10.99 0.78 -22.11
N PRO A 347 -10.28 -0.33 -21.83
CA PRO A 347 -10.75 -1.57 -21.18
C PRO A 347 -10.90 -1.44 -19.65
N PHE A 348 -11.77 -2.28 -19.07
CA PHE A 348 -11.95 -2.34 -17.61
C PHE A 348 -10.89 -3.26 -16.97
N VAL A 349 -10.58 -3.01 -15.70
CA VAL A 349 -9.59 -3.76 -14.91
C VAL A 349 -9.90 -5.27 -14.84
N ALA A 350 -11.19 -5.63 -14.81
CA ALA A 350 -11.62 -7.02 -14.83
C ALA A 350 -11.17 -7.79 -16.10
N GLN A 351 -10.87 -7.07 -17.18
CA GLN A 351 -10.35 -7.61 -18.44
C GLN A 351 -8.84 -7.38 -18.57
N VAL A 352 -8.39 -6.15 -18.33
CA VAL A 352 -6.99 -5.70 -18.50
C VAL A 352 -6.57 -4.89 -17.27
N GLY A 353 -6.11 -5.61 -16.24
CA GLY A 353 -5.62 -5.05 -14.98
C GLY A 353 -4.10 -5.13 -14.87
N ILE A 354 -3.62 -5.69 -13.76
CA ILE A 354 -2.19 -5.80 -13.43
C ILE A 354 -1.46 -6.60 -14.51
N PHE A 355 -0.39 -6.02 -15.06
CA PHE A 355 0.41 -6.59 -16.16
C PHE A 355 -0.44 -7.05 -17.35
N ASN A 356 -1.50 -6.29 -17.65
CA ASN A 356 -2.48 -6.58 -18.69
C ASN A 356 -3.20 -7.94 -18.52
N ARG A 357 -3.32 -8.42 -17.28
CA ARG A 357 -4.07 -9.64 -16.95
C ARG A 357 -5.43 -9.32 -16.34
N PRO A 358 -6.45 -10.17 -16.54
CA PRO A 358 -7.73 -10.03 -15.84
C PRO A 358 -7.51 -9.97 -14.33
N THR A 359 -7.97 -8.89 -13.70
CA THR A 359 -7.68 -8.64 -12.29
C THR A 359 -8.96 -8.40 -11.50
N LEU A 360 -9.14 -9.18 -10.43
CA LEU A 360 -10.17 -8.92 -9.44
C LEU A 360 -9.67 -7.87 -8.45
N VAL A 361 -10.39 -6.76 -8.30
CA VAL A 361 -10.08 -5.74 -7.29
C VAL A 361 -11.13 -5.72 -6.19
N HIS A 362 -10.68 -5.92 -4.94
CA HIS A 362 -11.51 -5.81 -3.74
C HIS A 362 -10.83 -4.95 -2.67
N ASN A 363 -11.62 -4.23 -1.88
CA ASN A 363 -11.14 -3.56 -0.67
C ASN A 363 -11.00 -4.57 0.48
N VAL A 364 -10.15 -4.25 1.46
CA VAL A 364 -9.90 -5.05 2.68
C VAL A 364 -11.20 -5.48 3.37
N GLU A 365 -12.10 -4.54 3.69
CA GLU A 365 -13.36 -4.86 4.37
C GLU A 365 -14.25 -5.82 3.56
N THR A 366 -14.23 -5.71 2.23
CA THR A 366 -15.02 -6.62 1.38
C THR A 366 -14.52 -8.07 1.51
N LEU A 367 -13.21 -8.26 1.57
CA LEU A 367 -12.60 -9.58 1.75
C LEU A 367 -12.82 -10.11 3.18
N TYR A 368 -12.74 -9.24 4.19
CA TYR A 368 -13.12 -9.59 5.56
C TYR A 368 -14.55 -10.16 5.63
N TRP A 369 -15.52 -9.51 4.97
CA TRP A 369 -16.90 -10.00 4.93
C TRP A 369 -17.08 -11.27 4.12
N ILE A 370 -16.33 -11.47 3.03
CA ILE A 370 -16.35 -12.73 2.28
C ILE A 370 -16.02 -13.90 3.19
N ALA A 371 -15.01 -13.78 4.06
CA ALA A 371 -14.67 -14.83 5.02
C ALA A 371 -15.82 -15.11 5.99
N ARG A 372 -16.39 -14.05 6.60
CA ARG A 372 -17.51 -14.18 7.54
C ARG A 372 -18.72 -14.85 6.91
N ILE A 373 -19.14 -14.40 5.72
CA ILE A 373 -20.27 -14.97 4.98
C ILE A 373 -20.04 -16.46 4.70
N CYS A 374 -18.84 -16.85 4.27
CA CYS A 374 -18.53 -18.26 4.00
C CYS A 374 -18.51 -19.13 5.26
N ARG A 375 -18.20 -18.54 6.42
CA ARG A 375 -18.12 -19.23 7.71
C ARG A 375 -19.48 -19.34 8.40
N GLU A 376 -20.24 -18.24 8.43
CA GLU A 376 -21.41 -18.01 9.26
C GLU A 376 -22.73 -18.08 8.46
N GLY A 377 -22.68 -18.00 7.13
CA GLY A 377 -23.85 -18.00 6.25
C GLY A 377 -24.20 -16.59 5.74
N PRO A 378 -25.01 -16.49 4.66
CA PRO A 378 -25.38 -15.21 4.05
C PRO A 378 -26.20 -14.28 4.95
N GLU A 379 -26.87 -14.84 5.96
CA GLU A 379 -27.70 -14.12 6.91
C GLU A 379 -26.88 -13.19 7.80
N ILE A 380 -25.56 -13.38 7.89
CA ILE A 380 -24.69 -12.63 8.82
C ILE A 380 -24.68 -11.12 8.57
N LEU A 381 -24.90 -10.69 7.32
CA LEU A 381 -25.03 -9.28 6.98
C LEU A 381 -26.38 -8.69 7.39
N ASN A 382 -27.40 -9.53 7.52
CA ASN A 382 -28.78 -9.15 7.85
C ASN A 382 -29.12 -9.41 9.33
N SER A 383 -28.30 -10.17 10.05
CA SER A 383 -28.45 -10.40 11.49
C SER A 383 -28.00 -9.16 12.25
N VAL A 384 -28.97 -8.46 12.86
CA VAL A 384 -28.70 -7.41 13.85
C VAL A 384 -28.53 -8.09 15.21
N GLU A 385 -27.36 -8.65 15.48
CA GLU A 385 -27.02 -9.01 16.85
C GLU A 385 -26.45 -7.78 17.57
N LYS A 386 -27.10 -7.40 18.67
CA LYS A 386 -26.62 -6.38 19.59
C LYS A 386 -25.53 -7.03 20.45
N MET A 387 -24.32 -7.15 19.92
CA MET A 387 -23.14 -7.51 20.72
C MET A 387 -22.65 -6.27 21.47
N GLU A 388 -22.12 -6.44 22.68
CA GLU A 388 -21.55 -5.34 23.48
C GLU A 388 -20.35 -4.65 22.79
N GLU A 389 -19.82 -5.23 21.70
CA GLU A 389 -18.68 -4.73 20.93
C GLU A 389 -18.91 -4.85 19.38
N GLY A 390 -19.57 -3.87 18.75
CA GLY A 390 -19.39 -3.54 17.31
C GLY A 390 -20.30 -4.22 16.25
N LEU A 391 -20.70 -3.43 15.24
CA LEU A 391 -21.79 -3.63 14.25
C LEU A 391 -21.50 -4.52 13.01
N ALA A 392 -22.59 -4.87 12.30
CA ALA A 392 -22.65 -5.51 10.97
C ALA A 392 -22.19 -4.64 9.77
N LYS A 393 -21.76 -3.39 10.03
CA LYS A 393 -21.03 -2.50 9.11
C LYS A 393 -20.21 -1.55 9.97
N LEU A 394 -18.89 -1.47 9.75
CA LEU A 394 -18.07 -0.57 10.57
C LEU A 394 -18.26 0.86 10.07
N PHE A 395 -18.77 1.72 10.94
CA PHE A 395 -18.77 3.16 10.72
C PHE A 395 -17.61 3.75 11.51
N SER A 396 -16.69 4.40 10.81
CA SER A 396 -15.67 5.23 11.47
C SER A 396 -16.36 6.47 12.02
N VAL A 397 -16.58 6.50 13.34
CA VAL A 397 -17.16 7.63 14.06
C VAL A 397 -16.07 8.22 14.94
N TRP A 398 -15.88 9.54 14.89
CA TRP A 398 -15.04 10.26 15.84
C TRP A 398 -15.89 11.34 16.53
N THR A 399 -15.61 11.59 17.80
CA THR A 399 -16.25 12.64 18.61
C THR A 399 -15.19 13.64 19.04
N ARG A 400 -15.61 14.90 19.25
CA ARG A 400 -14.73 15.97 19.73
C ARG A 400 -14.38 15.79 21.21
#